data_AF-A0A316US28-F1
#
_entry.id   AF-A0A316US28-F1
#
_cell.length_a   1.000
_cell.length_b   1.000
_cell.length_c   1.000
_cell.angle_alpha   90.00
_cell.angle_beta   90.00
_cell.angle_gamma   90.00
#
_symmetry.space_group_name_H-M   'P 1'
#
loop_
_entity.id
_entity.type
_entity.pdbx_description
1 polymer ?
#
loop_
_entity_poly.entity_id
_entity_poly.type
_entity_poly.pdbx_seq_one_letter_code
_entity_poly.pdbx_strand_id
1 'polypeptide(L)'
;MASVGDYIFLFIVLSILAGIVYAVKKDSINQSISGAQEGLKQKGIRLDSSGVSIKTDRRAPTRDEYIDRTRESFARSSEVIAKHKDAFTTTAWQKQKELDEAKQRAKATSGRR
;
A
#
# COMPACT_ATOMS: atom_id res chain seq x y z
N MET A 1 2.75 -43.83 -6.45
CA MET A 1 1.66 -43.23 -5.65
C MET A 1 2.30 -42.60 -4.44
N ALA A 2 2.09 -41.31 -4.19
CA ALA A 2 2.63 -40.67 -2.99
C ALA A 2 1.97 -41.30 -1.76
N SER A 3 2.79 -41.62 -0.76
CA SER A 3 2.30 -42.20 0.48
C SER A 3 1.61 -41.14 1.33
N VAL A 4 0.67 -41.53 2.18
CA VAL A 4 0.09 -40.62 3.21
C VAL A 4 1.20 -39.97 4.05
N GLY A 5 2.30 -40.68 4.28
CA GLY A 5 3.48 -40.16 4.98
C GLY A 5 4.18 -39.00 4.25
N ASP A 6 4.23 -39.02 2.90
CA ASP A 6 4.84 -37.93 2.12
C ASP A 6 4.06 -36.63 2.30
N TYR A 7 2.73 -36.69 2.35
CA TYR A 7 1.89 -35.51 2.55
C TYR A 7 2.05 -34.92 3.95
N ILE A 8 2.14 -35.75 4.99
CA ILE A 8 2.36 -35.29 6.37
C ILE A 8 3.73 -34.62 6.49
N PHE A 9 4.78 -35.23 5.93
CA PHE A 9 6.12 -34.66 5.93
C PHE A 9 6.17 -33.32 5.16
N LEU A 10 5.49 -33.24 4.02
CA LEU A 10 5.37 -32.01 3.23
C LEU A 10 4.79 -30.85 4.06
N PHE A 11 3.70 -31.08 4.79
CA PHE A 11 3.08 -30.04 5.62
C PHE A 11 3.98 -29.57 6.76
N ILE A 12 4.76 -30.47 7.37
CA ILE A 12 5.71 -30.14 8.43
C ILE A 12 6.82 -29.24 7.88
N VAL A 13 7.44 -29.64 6.76
CA VAL A 13 8.51 -28.85 6.13
C VAL A 13 8.01 -27.49 5.68
N LEU A 14 6.81 -27.44 5.09
CA LEU A 14 6.21 -26.19 4.62
C LEU A 14 5.86 -25.24 5.78
N SER A 15 5.39 -25.79 6.91
CA SER A 15 5.12 -24.99 8.12
C SER A 15 6.39 -24.41 8.73
N ILE A 16 7.48 -25.17 8.76
CA ILE A 16 8.79 -24.69 9.25
C ILE A 16 9.32 -23.57 8.34
N LEU A 17 9.28 -23.76 7.02
CA LEU A 17 9.68 -22.73 6.05
C LEU A 17 8.84 -21.46 6.18
N ALA A 18 7.51 -21.59 6.26
CA ALA A 18 6.61 -20.46 6.44
C ALA A 18 6.88 -19.73 7.77
N GLY A 19 7.12 -20.48 8.85
CA GLY A 19 7.48 -19.94 10.16
C GLY A 19 8.76 -19.11 10.12
N ILE A 20 9.82 -19.62 9.49
CA ILE A 20 11.10 -18.92 9.35
C ILE A 20 10.93 -17.63 8.55
N VAL A 21 10.24 -17.69 7.40
CA VAL A 21 10.00 -16.50 6.55
C VAL A 21 9.20 -15.44 7.30
N TYR A 22 8.18 -15.85 8.06
CA TYR A 22 7.35 -14.95 8.84
C TYR A 22 8.14 -14.27 9.97
N ALA A 23 8.99 -15.01 10.68
CA ALA A 23 9.84 -14.48 11.73
C ALA A 23 10.81 -13.40 11.19
N VAL A 24 11.53 -13.71 10.11
CA VAL A 24 12.50 -12.77 9.49
C VAL A 24 11.80 -11.51 8.96
N LYS A 25 10.61 -11.64 8.36
CA LYS A 25 9.83 -10.49 7.91
C LYS A 25 9.37 -9.60 9.06
N LYS A 26 8.95 -10.18 10.20
CA LYS A 26 8.54 -9.40 11.37
C LYS A 26 9.67 -8.53 11.90
N ASP A 27 10.88 -9.07 12.02
CA ASP A 27 12.02 -8.32 12.54
C ASP A 27 12.40 -7.17 11.59
N SER A 28 12.39 -7.44 10.28
CA SER A 28 12.69 -6.42 9.27
C SER A 28 11.66 -5.28 9.24
N ILE A 29 10.37 -5.62 9.39
CA ILE A 29 9.27 -4.65 9.46
C ILE A 29 9.35 -3.83 10.75
N ASN A 30 9.58 -4.48 11.90
CA ASN A 30 9.69 -3.82 13.19
C ASN A 30 10.89 -2.87 13.24
N GLN A 31 12.04 -3.24 12.67
CA GLN A 31 13.20 -2.34 12.58
C GLN A 31 12.93 -1.13 11.69
N SER A 32 12.26 -1.32 10.56
CA SER A 32 11.90 -0.22 9.65
C SER A 32 10.89 0.75 10.28
N ILE A 33 9.89 0.21 11.00
CA ILE A 33 8.89 1.01 11.71
C ILE A 33 9.54 1.75 12.87
N SER A 34 10.37 1.11 13.69
CA SER A 34 11.08 1.76 14.79
C SER A 34 11.96 2.90 14.31
N GLY A 35 12.75 2.69 13.24
CA GLY A 35 13.58 3.76 12.66
C GLY A 35 12.76 4.94 12.12
N ALA A 36 11.63 4.66 11.46
CA ALA A 36 10.71 5.69 11.02
C ALA A 36 10.06 6.43 12.20
N GLN A 37 9.67 5.71 13.26
CA GLN A 37 9.08 6.25 14.47
C GLN A 37 10.07 7.16 15.22
N GLU A 38 11.34 6.82 15.23
CA GLU A 38 12.42 7.60 15.84
C GLU A 38 12.69 8.91 15.09
N GLY A 39 12.70 8.87 13.76
CA GLY A 39 12.79 10.07 12.91
C GLY A 39 11.55 10.97 13.03
N LEU A 40 10.37 10.38 13.16
CA LEU A 40 9.12 11.09 13.40
C LEU A 40 9.10 11.73 14.80
N LYS A 41 9.62 11.03 15.81
CA LYS A 41 9.77 11.53 17.18
C LYS A 41 10.70 12.74 17.25
N GLN A 42 11.81 12.75 16.50
CA GLN A 42 12.68 13.92 16.37
C GLN A 42 11.96 15.13 15.75
N LYS A 43 11.03 14.89 14.82
CA LYS A 43 10.18 15.93 14.21
C LYS A 43 8.98 16.33 15.08
N GLY A 44 8.86 15.79 16.30
CA GLY A 44 7.77 16.08 17.24
C GLY A 44 6.51 15.24 17.04
N ILE A 45 6.55 14.23 16.17
CA ILE A 45 5.44 13.32 15.87
C ILE A 45 5.66 12.02 16.66
N ARG A 46 4.84 11.78 17.68
CA ARG A 46 4.81 10.51 18.40
C ARG A 46 3.73 9.62 17.80
N LEU A 47 4.11 8.52 17.19
CA LEU A 47 3.17 7.44 16.89
C LEU A 47 3.15 6.50 18.08
N ASP A 48 1.98 6.18 18.60
CA ASP A 48 1.78 5.03 19.47
C ASP A 48 0.76 4.06 18.85
N SER A 49 0.53 2.93 19.50
CA SER A 49 -0.42 1.91 19.02
C SER A 49 -1.90 2.35 19.07
N SER A 50 -2.20 3.46 19.74
CA SER A 50 -3.52 4.08 19.88
C SER A 50 -3.75 5.29 18.98
N GLY A 51 -2.69 5.90 18.43
CA GLY A 51 -2.81 7.04 17.51
C GLY A 51 -1.53 7.83 17.24
N VAL A 52 -1.68 8.93 16.50
CA VAL A 52 -0.60 9.85 16.13
C VAL A 52 -0.74 11.17 16.89
N SER A 53 0.23 11.48 17.75
CA SER A 53 0.28 12.74 18.51
C SER A 53 1.38 13.63 17.93
N ILE A 54 1.01 14.80 17.42
CA ILE A 54 1.93 15.77 16.85
C ILE A 54 2.07 16.92 17.83
N LYS A 55 3.29 17.15 18.35
CA LYS A 55 3.60 18.39 19.07
C LYS A 55 3.56 19.53 18.05
N THR A 56 2.54 20.37 18.14
CA THR A 56 2.45 21.60 17.37
C THR A 56 2.41 22.77 18.33
N ASP A 57 3.22 23.80 18.09
CA ASP A 57 3.21 25.07 18.84
C ASP A 57 2.12 26.02 18.31
N ARG A 58 1.10 25.46 17.63
CA ARG A 58 0.00 26.23 17.09
C ARG A 58 -1.04 26.47 18.17
N ARG A 59 -1.47 27.73 18.27
CA ARG A 59 -2.68 28.13 19.01
C ARG A 59 -3.85 27.24 18.60
N ALA A 60 -4.72 26.92 19.56
CA ALA A 60 -5.97 26.21 19.29
C ALA A 60 -6.75 26.94 18.18
N PRO A 61 -7.12 26.25 17.08
CA PRO A 61 -7.82 26.87 15.97
C PRO A 61 -9.18 27.40 16.43
N THR A 62 -9.54 28.58 15.95
CA THR A 62 -10.88 29.11 16.16
C THR A 62 -11.89 28.34 15.31
N ARG A 63 -13.17 28.42 15.68
CA ARG A 63 -14.24 27.67 15.00
C ARG A 63 -14.33 28.03 13.51
N ASP A 64 -14.08 29.29 13.17
CA ASP A 64 -14.08 29.76 11.79
C ASP A 64 -12.90 29.22 10.99
N GLU A 65 -11.70 29.20 11.60
CA GLU A 65 -10.51 28.59 10.97
C GLU A 65 -10.73 27.10 10.67
N TYR A 66 -11.47 26.39 11.53
CA TYR A 66 -11.82 24.99 11.29
C TYR A 66 -12.73 24.82 10.07
N ILE A 67 -13.75 25.68 9.93
CA ILE A 67 -14.68 25.65 8.80
C ILE A 67 -13.93 25.96 7.50
N ASP A 68 -13.08 26.98 7.51
CA ASP A 68 -12.33 27.40 6.33
C ASP A 68 -11.32 26.33 5.89
N ARG A 69 -10.57 25.73 6.83
CA ARG A 69 -9.68 24.60 6.50
C ARG A 69 -10.42 23.39 5.96
N THR A 70 -11.63 23.13 6.48
CA THR A 70 -12.45 22.03 5.98
C THR A 70 -12.86 22.30 4.53
N ARG A 71 -13.35 23.50 4.22
CA ARG A 71 -13.70 23.92 2.86
C ARG A 71 -12.52 23.83 1.90
N GLU A 72 -11.36 24.34 2.32
CA GLU A 72 -10.13 24.27 1.53
C GLU A 72 -9.70 22.82 1.28
N SER A 73 -9.76 21.96 2.31
CA SER A 73 -9.43 20.55 2.17
C SER A 73 -10.36 19.85 1.19
N PHE A 74 -11.67 20.08 1.27
CA PHE A 74 -12.65 19.52 0.34
C PHE A 74 -12.40 20.00 -1.10
N ALA A 75 -12.14 21.30 -1.29
CA ALA A 75 -11.83 21.85 -2.60
C ALA A 75 -10.60 21.18 -3.22
N ARG A 76 -9.50 21.07 -2.46
CA ARG A 76 -8.28 20.38 -2.91
C ARG A 76 -8.53 18.91 -3.24
N SER A 77 -9.23 18.18 -2.37
CA SER A 77 -9.57 16.79 -2.64
C SER A 77 -10.40 16.63 -3.90
N SER A 78 -11.38 17.51 -4.13
CA SER A 78 -12.20 17.49 -5.34
C SER A 78 -11.38 17.76 -6.60
N GLU A 79 -10.42 18.68 -6.54
CA GLU A 79 -9.54 19.02 -7.66
C GLU A 79 -8.59 17.86 -8.01
N VAL A 80 -8.03 17.19 -7.00
CA VAL A 80 -7.18 16.00 -7.19
C VAL A 80 -7.98 14.85 -7.80
N ILE A 81 -9.20 14.60 -7.31
CA ILE A 81 -10.10 13.57 -7.86
C ILE A 81 -10.46 13.92 -9.32
N ALA A 82 -10.73 15.18 -9.62
CA ALA A 82 -11.02 15.62 -10.98
C ALA A 82 -9.82 15.42 -11.92
N LYS A 83 -8.60 15.77 -11.48
CA LYS A 83 -7.37 15.59 -12.25
C LYS A 83 -7.01 14.12 -12.47
N HIS A 84 -7.37 13.24 -11.53
CA HIS A 84 -7.08 11.81 -11.59
C HIS A 84 -8.34 10.96 -11.77
N LYS A 85 -9.34 11.47 -12.48
CA LYS A 85 -10.59 10.77 -12.73
C LYS A 85 -10.35 9.35 -13.27
N ASP A 86 -9.42 9.21 -14.22
CA ASP A 86 -9.09 7.94 -14.86
C ASP A 86 -8.50 6.89 -13.90
N ALA A 87 -7.84 7.32 -12.81
CA ALA A 87 -7.30 6.41 -11.79
C ALA A 87 -8.39 5.86 -10.85
N PHE A 88 -9.50 6.58 -10.72
CA PHE A 88 -10.64 6.19 -9.88
C PHE A 88 -11.79 5.56 -10.68
N THR A 89 -11.70 5.51 -12.01
CA THR A 89 -12.68 4.78 -12.83
C THR A 89 -12.16 3.41 -13.24
N THR A 90 -13.06 2.43 -13.36
CA THR A 90 -12.77 1.04 -13.77
C THR A 90 -12.24 0.88 -15.21
N THR A 91 -12.08 1.96 -15.99
CA THR A 91 -11.60 1.88 -17.39
C THR A 91 -10.11 1.62 -17.51
N ALA A 92 -9.30 1.83 -16.46
CA ALA A 92 -7.87 1.53 -16.46
C ALA A 92 -7.59 0.03 -16.72
N TRP A 93 -8.40 -0.86 -16.15
CA TRP A 93 -8.32 -2.31 -16.37
C TRP A 93 -8.73 -2.72 -17.79
N GLN A 94 -9.67 -2.01 -18.41
CA GLN A 94 -10.12 -2.29 -19.78
C GLN A 94 -9.06 -1.86 -20.81
N LYS A 95 -8.46 -0.69 -20.63
CA LYS A 95 -7.41 -0.18 -21.53
C LYS A 95 -6.14 -1.06 -21.50
N GLN A 96 -5.81 -1.62 -20.35
CA GLN A 96 -4.67 -2.54 -20.21
C GLN A 96 -4.95 -3.86 -20.94
N LYS A 97 -6.18 -4.38 -20.84
CA LYS A 97 -6.61 -5.59 -21.55
C LYS A 97 -6.59 -5.41 -23.08
N GLU A 98 -7.04 -4.27 -23.59
CA GLU A 98 -6.98 -3.93 -25.02
C GLU A 98 -5.54 -3.80 -25.54
N LEU A 99 -4.64 -3.20 -24.74
CA LEU A 99 -3.22 -3.08 -25.08
C LEU A 99 -2.52 -4.44 -25.11
N ASP A 100 -2.87 -5.35 -24.21
CA ASP A 100 -2.32 -6.70 -24.18
C ASP A 100 -2.84 -7.56 -25.35
N GLU A 101 -4.12 -7.43 -25.70
CA GLU A 101 -4.70 -8.09 -26.89
C GLU A 101 -4.09 -7.56 -28.20
N ALA A 102 -3.81 -6.25 -28.30
CA ALA A 102 -3.15 -5.65 -29.45
C ALA A 102 -1.70 -6.14 -29.61
N LYS A 103 -0.94 -6.28 -28.52
CA LYS A 103 0.42 -6.84 -28.54
C LYS A 103 0.44 -8.31 -28.95
N GLN A 104 -0.53 -9.11 -28.50
CA GLN A 104 -0.65 -10.51 -28.90
C GLN A 104 -0.94 -10.65 -30.40
N ARG A 105 -1.80 -9.79 -30.96
CA ARG A 105 -2.08 -9.76 -32.41
C ARG A 105 -0.84 -9.38 -33.23
N ALA A 106 -0.07 -8.39 -32.79
CA ALA A 106 1.16 -7.97 -33.47
C ALA A 106 2.26 -9.06 -33.45
N LYS A 107 2.34 -9.83 -32.36
CA LYS A 107 3.30 -10.94 -32.22
C LYS A 107 2.92 -12.15 -33.08
N ALA A 108 1.63 -12.40 -33.28
CA ALA A 108 1.12 -13.46 -34.15
C ALA A 108 1.38 -13.20 -35.64
N THR A 109 1.40 -11.92 -36.07
CA THR A 109 1.72 -11.54 -37.45
C THR A 109 3.22 -11.44 -37.74
N SER A 110 4.08 -11.21 -36.74
CA SER A 110 5.54 -11.16 -36.93
C SER A 110 6.23 -12.52 -36.96
N GLY A 111 5.57 -13.59 -36.54
CA GLY A 111 6.12 -14.97 -36.55
C GLY A 111 5.88 -15.76 -37.85
N ARG A 112 5.44 -15.10 -38.92
CA ARG A 112 5.05 -15.73 -40.21
C ARG A 112 5.99 -15.40 -41.37
N ARG A 113 7.22 -14.97 -41.07
CA ARG A 113 8.30 -14.78 -42.05
C ARG A 113 9.45 -15.72 -41.73
#